data_AF-A0A8B6ELF2-F1
#
_entry.id   AF-A0A8B6ELF2-F1
#
_cell.length_a   1.000
_cell.length_b   1.000
_cell.length_c   1.000
_cell.angle_alpha   90.00
_cell.angle_beta   90.00
_cell.angle_gamma   90.00
#
_symmetry.space_group_name_H-M   'P 1'
#
loop_
_entity.id
_entity.type
_entity.pdbx_description
1 polymer ?
#
loop_
_entity_poly.entity_id
_entity_poly.type
_entity_poly.pdbx_seq_one_letter_code
_entity_poly.pdbx_strand_id
1 'polypeptide(L)'
;MPCSVTDFTLMESSMNALGIEVERVDWHQMDLTNRDVSGLMIQYPDTEGNVVDYGELIAEAHANGTLVVCATDLMALTVLRPPGEFQADITVGSSQRFGIPMGYGGPHAGFFSCKHQFMRLMPGRMIGVTRDARGNDAYRLALQTREQHIRRDKATSNICTAQ
;
A
#
# COMPACT_ATOMS: atom_id res chain seq x y z
N MET A 1 2.31 14.24 10.43
CA MET A 1 0.82 14.13 10.41
C MET A 1 0.38 12.74 10.81
N PRO A 2 -0.88 12.52 11.26
CA PRO A 2 -1.10 11.48 12.23
C PRO A 2 -1.53 10.19 11.51
N CYS A 3 -0.52 9.55 10.90
CA CYS A 3 -0.58 8.12 10.63
C CYS A 3 -0.62 7.38 11.97
N SER A 4 -1.26 6.21 11.98
CA SER A 4 -1.24 5.28 13.11
C SER A 4 0.19 5.10 13.64
N VAL A 5 0.35 5.23 14.96
CA VAL A 5 1.65 5.07 15.63
C VAL A 5 2.25 3.70 15.31
N THR A 6 1.41 2.66 15.29
CA THR A 6 1.83 1.29 14.98
C THR A 6 2.30 1.17 13.53
N ASP A 7 1.60 1.77 12.57
CA ASP A 7 1.97 1.71 11.16
C ASP A 7 3.31 2.41 10.93
N PHE A 8 3.51 3.57 11.56
CA PHE A 8 4.78 4.28 11.49
C PHE A 8 5.92 3.45 12.09
N THR A 9 5.75 2.91 13.31
CA THR A 9 6.81 2.16 13.98
C THR A 9 7.22 0.91 13.20
N LEU A 10 6.25 0.23 12.57
CA LEU A 10 6.53 -0.92 11.71
C LEU A 10 7.32 -0.50 10.46
N MET A 11 6.89 0.59 9.82
CA MET A 11 7.56 1.16 8.63
C MET A 11 8.99 1.58 8.97
N GLU A 12 9.18 2.39 10.01
CA GLU A 12 10.48 2.87 10.49
C GLU A 12 11.44 1.71 10.76
N SER A 13 11.01 0.69 11.50
CA SER A 13 11.80 -0.51 11.78
C SER A 13 12.24 -1.23 10.49
N SER A 14 11.32 -1.37 9.53
CA SER A 14 11.59 -2.05 8.26
C SER A 14 12.53 -1.26 7.35
N MET A 15 12.35 0.07 7.27
CA MET A 15 13.18 0.95 6.44
C MET A 15 14.59 1.11 7.01
N ASN A 16 14.72 1.25 8.33
CA ASN A 16 16.02 1.32 9.00
C ASN A 16 16.86 0.06 8.76
N ALA A 17 16.24 -1.13 8.74
CA ALA A 17 16.92 -2.37 8.41
C ALA A 17 17.45 -2.41 6.96
N LEU A 18 16.89 -1.60 6.06
CA LEU A 18 17.32 -1.43 4.68
C LEU A 18 18.25 -0.22 4.48
N GLY A 19 18.56 0.53 5.54
CA GLY A 19 19.35 1.77 5.47
C GLY A 19 18.62 2.93 4.81
N ILE A 20 17.28 2.93 4.85
CA ILE A 20 16.42 4.00 4.32
C ILE A 20 15.97 4.86 5.50
N GLU A 21 16.20 6.17 5.40
CA GLU A 21 15.78 7.15 6.41
C GLU A 21 14.27 7.39 6.36
N VAL A 22 13.65 7.53 7.53
CA VAL A 22 12.22 7.79 7.67
C VAL A 22 12.01 8.99 8.56
N GLU A 23 11.31 10.00 8.03
CA GLU A 23 11.02 11.22 8.76
C GLU A 23 9.51 11.41 8.94
N ARG A 24 9.10 11.93 10.10
CA ARG A 24 7.74 12.42 10.33
C ARG A 24 7.70 13.90 10.05
N VAL A 25 7.02 14.27 8.98
CA VAL A 25 6.85 15.68 8.60
C VAL A 25 5.39 16.11 8.71
N ASP A 26 5.19 17.41 8.90
CA ASP A 26 3.93 18.06 8.59
C ASP A 26 3.88 18.28 7.07
N TRP A 27 2.84 17.79 6.41
CA TRP A 27 2.76 17.90 4.95
C TRP A 27 2.56 19.34 4.47
N HIS A 28 2.11 20.24 5.34
CA HIS A 28 2.05 21.67 5.03
C HIS A 28 3.44 22.34 4.96
N GLN A 29 4.46 21.69 5.53
CA GLN A 29 5.83 22.21 5.61
C GLN A 29 6.82 21.35 4.84
N MET A 30 6.33 20.36 4.07
CA MET A 30 7.17 19.44 3.32
C MET A 30 7.70 20.13 2.06
N ASP A 31 9.00 19.99 1.79
CA ASP A 31 9.62 20.42 0.55
C ASP A 31 10.07 19.20 -0.24
N LEU A 32 9.45 18.97 -1.40
CA LEU A 32 9.76 17.85 -2.30
C LEU A 32 10.69 18.25 -3.46
N THR A 33 11.09 19.53 -3.55
CA THR A 33 11.84 20.05 -4.70
C THR A 33 13.26 19.49 -4.82
N ASN A 34 13.83 18.98 -3.73
CA ASN A 34 15.16 18.37 -3.71
C ASN A 34 15.21 16.98 -4.38
N ARG A 35 14.06 16.35 -4.63
CA ARG A 35 13.93 15.04 -5.31
C ARG A 35 14.73 13.90 -4.66
N ASP A 36 14.92 13.98 -3.36
CA ASP A 36 15.57 12.99 -2.49
C ASP A 36 14.57 12.08 -1.78
N VAL A 37 13.27 12.39 -1.83
CA VAL A 37 12.19 11.59 -1.24
C VAL A 37 11.68 10.53 -2.21
N SER A 38 11.95 9.25 -1.91
CA SER A 38 11.47 8.12 -2.73
C SER A 38 9.96 7.90 -2.62
N GLY A 39 9.37 8.16 -1.45
CA GLY A 39 7.95 7.90 -1.23
C GLY A 39 7.39 8.64 -0.04
N LEU A 40 6.09 8.93 -0.11
CA LEU A 40 5.31 9.61 0.91
C LEU A 40 4.18 8.68 1.37
N MET A 41 4.05 8.46 2.67
CA MET A 41 2.94 7.71 3.26
C MET A 41 1.96 8.67 3.93
N ILE A 42 0.71 8.64 3.47
CA ILE A 42 -0.42 9.40 4.01
C ILE A 42 -1.48 8.44 4.55
N GLN A 43 -2.38 8.93 5.41
CA GLN A 43 -3.52 8.16 5.91
C GLN A 43 -4.84 8.89 5.65
N TYR A 44 -5.85 8.16 5.18
CA TYR A 44 -7.14 8.71 4.77
C TYR A 44 -8.31 7.78 5.15
N PRO A 45 -9.19 8.12 6.09
CA PRO A 45 -9.08 9.20 7.08
C PRO A 45 -7.84 9.04 7.98
N ASP A 46 -7.37 10.15 8.54
CA ASP A 46 -6.21 10.12 9.45
C ASP A 46 -6.57 9.50 10.82
N THR A 47 -5.58 9.31 11.71
CA THR A 47 -5.83 8.69 13.02
C THR A 47 -6.64 9.56 13.98
N GLU A 48 -6.84 10.85 13.68
CA GLU A 48 -7.68 11.78 14.43
C GLU A 48 -9.12 11.79 13.87
N GLY A 49 -9.35 11.12 12.74
CA GLY A 49 -10.64 11.03 12.06
C GLY A 49 -10.88 12.13 11.03
N ASN A 50 -9.88 12.95 10.71
CA ASN A 50 -10.00 14.00 9.71
C ASN A 50 -10.02 13.39 8.30
N VAL A 51 -10.82 14.02 7.43
CA VAL A 51 -10.89 13.71 6.00
C VAL A 51 -10.26 14.87 5.24
N VAL A 52 -9.05 14.66 4.76
CA VAL A 52 -8.24 15.67 4.07
C VAL A 52 -8.19 15.36 2.57
N ASP A 53 -8.26 16.39 1.73
CA ASP A 53 -8.00 16.25 0.29
C ASP A 53 -6.50 16.35 0.02
N TYR A 54 -5.89 15.24 -0.38
CA TYR A 54 -4.45 15.15 -0.66
C TYR A 54 -4.12 15.38 -2.14
N GLY A 55 -5.07 15.77 -2.99
CA GLY A 55 -4.86 15.89 -4.43
C GLY A 55 -3.69 16.80 -4.83
N GLU A 56 -3.58 17.98 -4.21
CA GLU A 56 -2.48 18.93 -4.49
C GLU A 56 -1.13 18.38 -4.04
N LEU A 57 -1.07 17.80 -2.84
CA LEU A 57 0.14 17.17 -2.29
C LEU A 57 0.63 16.03 -3.19
N ILE A 58 -0.28 15.21 -3.71
CA ILE A 58 0.06 14.09 -4.61
C ILE A 58 0.57 14.62 -5.95
N ALA A 59 -0.04 15.67 -6.49
CA ALA A 59 0.43 16.29 -7.72
C ALA A 59 1.85 16.86 -7.57
N GLU A 60 2.14 17.52 -6.45
CA GLU A 60 3.48 18.01 -6.13
C GLU A 60 4.50 16.87 -5.97
N ALA A 61 4.12 15.81 -5.26
CA ALA A 61 4.94 14.61 -5.11
C ALA A 61 5.31 13.99 -6.46
N HIS A 62 4.32 13.81 -7.34
CA HIS A 62 4.54 13.28 -8.68
C HIS A 62 5.42 14.17 -9.55
N ALA A 63 5.25 15.49 -9.48
CA ALA A 63 6.10 16.44 -10.22
C ALA A 63 7.59 16.29 -9.84
N ASN A 64 7.86 15.95 -8.58
CA ASN A 64 9.20 15.77 -8.05
C ASN A 64 9.73 14.33 -8.13
N GLY A 65 8.90 13.36 -8.52
CA GLY A 65 9.28 11.95 -8.69
C GLY A 65 9.06 11.07 -7.46
N THR A 66 8.34 11.57 -6.46
CA THR A 66 7.99 10.87 -5.22
C THR A 66 6.70 10.07 -5.41
N LEU A 67 6.70 8.79 -5.00
CA LEU A 67 5.50 7.95 -5.04
C LEU A 67 4.65 8.15 -3.79
N VAL A 68 3.33 8.04 -3.90
CA VAL A 68 2.42 8.21 -2.75
C VAL A 68 1.72 6.90 -2.38
N VAL A 69 1.88 6.51 -1.12
CA VAL A 69 1.21 5.39 -0.46
C VAL A 69 0.11 5.92 0.45
N CYS A 70 -1.13 5.50 0.24
CA CYS A 70 -2.26 5.88 1.08
C CYS A 70 -2.70 4.70 1.95
N ALA A 71 -2.52 4.80 3.27
CA ALA A 71 -3.20 3.94 4.22
C ALA A 71 -4.67 4.38 4.36
N THR A 72 -5.62 3.46 4.30
CA THR A 72 -7.04 3.80 4.29
C THR A 72 -7.92 2.70 4.89
N ASP A 73 -9.22 2.97 4.96
CA ASP A 73 -10.23 2.12 5.57
C ASP A 73 -11.34 1.79 4.57
N LEU A 74 -11.54 0.50 4.28
CA LEU A 74 -12.51 0.07 3.27
C LEU A 74 -13.95 0.49 3.58
N MET A 75 -14.33 0.62 4.86
CA MET A 75 -15.69 1.04 5.22
C MET A 75 -15.86 2.54 5.00
N ALA A 76 -14.85 3.34 5.34
CA ALA A 76 -14.86 4.78 5.05
C ALA A 76 -14.97 5.05 3.54
N LEU A 77 -14.27 4.26 2.72
CA LEU A 77 -14.30 4.37 1.26
C LEU A 77 -15.63 4.00 0.60
N THR A 78 -16.63 3.51 1.36
CA THR A 78 -17.98 3.31 0.82
C THR A 78 -18.73 4.63 0.60
N VAL A 79 -18.30 5.71 1.26
CA VAL A 79 -18.91 7.04 1.17
C VAL A 79 -17.92 8.15 0.81
N LEU A 80 -16.62 7.90 0.97
CA LEU A 80 -15.55 8.84 0.65
C LEU A 80 -14.99 8.63 -0.75
N ARG A 81 -14.46 9.71 -1.35
CA ARG A 81 -13.70 9.65 -2.61
C ARG A 81 -12.47 8.74 -2.41
N PRO A 82 -12.31 7.65 -3.18
CA PRO A 82 -11.24 6.69 -2.96
C PRO A 82 -9.86 7.21 -3.42
N PRO A 83 -8.75 6.69 -2.86
CA PRO A 83 -7.40 7.17 -3.17
C PRO A 83 -6.97 7.08 -4.63
N GLY A 84 -7.52 6.12 -5.37
CA GLY A 84 -7.28 6.02 -6.82
C GLY A 84 -7.76 7.24 -7.60
N GLU A 85 -8.82 7.91 -7.15
CA GLU A 85 -9.38 9.09 -7.84
C GLU A 85 -8.55 10.36 -7.62
N PHE A 86 -7.85 10.45 -6.48
CA PHE A 86 -6.87 11.51 -6.22
C PHE A 86 -5.43 11.06 -6.47
N GLN A 87 -5.26 10.02 -7.30
CA GLN A 87 -4.00 9.58 -7.91
C GLN A 87 -2.97 8.93 -6.98
N ALA A 88 -3.34 8.44 -5.80
CA ALA A 88 -2.43 7.62 -4.98
C ALA A 88 -1.85 6.44 -5.79
N ASP A 89 -0.56 6.14 -5.62
CA ASP A 89 0.13 5.10 -6.39
C ASP A 89 -0.10 3.71 -5.82
N ILE A 90 -0.14 3.64 -4.49
CA ILE A 90 -0.35 2.44 -3.70
C ILE A 90 -1.40 2.75 -2.64
N THR A 91 -2.32 1.82 -2.39
CA THR A 91 -3.30 1.95 -1.31
C THR A 91 -3.31 0.69 -0.46
N VAL A 92 -3.19 0.86 0.86
CA VAL A 92 -3.05 -0.22 1.83
C VAL A 92 -4.01 -0.04 3.01
N GLY A 93 -4.23 -1.11 3.77
CA GLY A 93 -4.98 -1.04 5.02
C GLY A 93 -5.45 -2.41 5.48
N SER A 94 -6.39 -2.42 6.41
CA SER A 94 -6.96 -3.65 6.96
C SER A 94 -8.38 -3.88 6.46
N SER A 95 -8.71 -5.13 6.10
CA SER A 95 -10.09 -5.53 5.82
C SER A 95 -10.82 -6.02 7.08
N GLN A 96 -10.24 -5.86 8.28
CA GLN A 96 -10.77 -6.40 9.54
C GLN A 96 -12.25 -6.10 9.76
N ARG A 97 -12.66 -4.84 9.58
CA ARG A 97 -14.03 -4.41 9.86
C ARG A 97 -15.07 -4.92 8.87
N PHE A 98 -14.65 -5.62 7.81
CA PHE A 98 -15.56 -6.34 6.91
C PHE A 98 -15.88 -7.73 7.47
N GLY A 99 -16.48 -7.75 8.67
CA GLY A 99 -17.02 -8.96 9.28
C GLY A 99 -16.01 -9.87 9.99
N ILE A 100 -14.79 -9.43 10.25
CA ILE A 100 -13.78 -10.21 10.99
C ILE A 100 -13.73 -9.74 12.47
N PRO A 101 -13.77 -10.64 13.46
CA PRO A 101 -13.66 -10.26 14.88
C PRO A 101 -12.37 -9.47 15.19
N MET A 102 -12.41 -8.61 16.21
CA MET A 102 -11.23 -7.86 16.66
C MET A 102 -10.04 -8.77 17.00
N GLY A 103 -10.30 -9.98 17.51
CA GLY A 103 -9.28 -11.02 17.69
C GLY A 103 -8.09 -10.61 18.56
N TYR A 104 -8.25 -9.57 19.40
CA TYR A 104 -7.17 -8.95 20.17
C TYR A 104 -5.90 -8.66 19.33
N GLY A 105 -6.09 -8.31 18.04
CA GLY A 105 -5.01 -7.99 17.11
C GLY A 105 -4.97 -8.84 15.83
N GLY A 106 -5.70 -9.96 15.75
CA GLY A 106 -5.77 -10.72 14.50
C GLY A 106 -6.31 -12.16 14.64
N PRO A 107 -6.29 -12.93 13.54
CA PRO A 107 -5.73 -12.59 12.22
C PRO A 107 -6.70 -11.73 11.38
N HIS A 108 -6.17 -10.70 10.72
CA HIS A 108 -6.91 -9.86 9.78
C HIS A 108 -6.19 -9.82 8.44
N ALA A 109 -6.96 -9.80 7.36
CA ALA A 109 -6.39 -9.67 6.02
C ALA A 109 -5.99 -8.22 5.73
N GLY A 110 -4.72 -8.02 5.37
CA GLY A 110 -4.25 -6.74 4.86
C GLY A 110 -4.60 -6.62 3.39
N PHE A 111 -5.15 -5.48 2.96
CA PHE A 111 -5.29 -5.21 1.52
C PHE A 111 -4.12 -4.37 1.03
N PHE A 112 -3.72 -4.63 -0.21
CA PHE A 112 -2.69 -3.89 -0.91
C PHE A 112 -3.10 -3.77 -2.38
N SER A 113 -3.11 -2.54 -2.88
CA SER A 113 -3.40 -2.24 -4.29
C SER A 113 -2.37 -1.25 -4.82
N CYS A 114 -2.12 -1.29 -6.13
CA CYS A 114 -1.23 -0.34 -6.78
C CYS A 114 -1.68 -0.06 -8.22
N LYS A 115 -1.16 1.02 -8.81
CA LYS A 115 -1.30 1.28 -10.25
C LYS A 115 -0.72 0.12 -11.07
N HIS A 116 -1.33 -0.15 -12.22
CA HIS A 116 -0.98 -1.26 -13.11
C HIS A 116 0.53 -1.37 -13.42
N GLN A 117 1.21 -0.22 -13.59
CA GLN A 117 2.65 -0.17 -13.87
C GLN A 117 3.52 -0.82 -12.77
N PHE A 118 3.02 -0.89 -11.53
CA PHE A 118 3.72 -1.48 -10.39
C PHE A 118 3.40 -2.96 -10.16
N MET A 119 2.53 -3.60 -10.98
CA MET A 119 2.13 -5.00 -10.78
C MET A 119 3.32 -5.99 -10.73
N ARG A 120 4.42 -5.69 -11.42
CA ARG A 120 5.63 -6.54 -11.39
C ARG A 120 6.39 -6.47 -10.06
N LEU A 121 6.13 -5.45 -9.25
CA LEU A 121 6.71 -5.22 -7.93
C LEU A 121 5.78 -5.62 -6.79
N MET A 122 4.54 -6.03 -7.09
CA MET A 122 3.55 -6.42 -6.08
C MET A 122 4.10 -7.51 -5.15
N PRO A 123 3.95 -7.36 -3.82
CA PRO A 123 4.26 -8.41 -2.86
C PRO A 123 3.18 -9.49 -2.87
N GLY A 124 3.56 -10.71 -2.49
CA GLY A 124 2.62 -11.81 -2.28
C GLY A 124 1.89 -12.32 -3.52
N ARG A 125 0.84 -13.09 -3.24
CA ARG A 125 0.02 -13.80 -4.22
C ARG A 125 -0.98 -12.86 -4.89
N MET A 126 -1.24 -13.10 -6.18
CA MET A 126 -2.27 -12.42 -6.94
C MET A 126 -3.00 -13.43 -7.82
N ILE A 127 -4.34 -13.40 -7.81
CA ILE A 127 -5.17 -14.23 -8.68
C ILE A 127 -5.32 -13.54 -10.03
N GLY A 128 -5.17 -14.29 -11.12
CA GLY A 128 -5.43 -13.83 -12.47
C GLY A 128 -6.32 -14.79 -13.24
N VAL A 129 -7.06 -14.23 -14.20
CA VAL A 129 -7.87 -14.99 -15.16
C VAL A 129 -6.96 -15.60 -16.22
N THR A 130 -7.25 -16.83 -16.61
CA THR A 130 -6.58 -17.59 -17.66
C THR A 130 -7.62 -18.47 -18.38
N ARG A 131 -7.21 -19.26 -19.36
CA ARG A 131 -8.06 -20.30 -19.97
C ARG A 131 -7.62 -21.70 -19.60
N ASP A 132 -8.58 -22.61 -19.44
CA ASP A 132 -8.34 -24.04 -19.29
C ASP A 132 -8.04 -24.72 -20.65
N ALA A 133 -7.78 -26.03 -20.63
CA ALA A 133 -7.49 -26.80 -21.84
C ALA A 133 -8.67 -26.87 -22.84
N ARG A 134 -9.89 -26.54 -22.41
CA ARG A 134 -11.11 -26.49 -23.22
C ARG A 134 -11.44 -25.06 -23.68
N GLY A 135 -10.61 -24.09 -23.33
CA GLY A 135 -10.80 -22.67 -23.68
C GLY A 135 -11.73 -21.90 -22.77
N ASN A 136 -12.22 -22.50 -21.67
CA ASN A 136 -13.08 -21.82 -20.69
C ASN A 136 -12.26 -20.93 -19.77
N ASP A 137 -12.86 -19.86 -19.26
CA ASP A 137 -12.25 -19.01 -18.26
C ASP A 137 -11.98 -19.79 -16.96
N ALA A 138 -10.79 -19.60 -16.40
CA ALA A 138 -10.31 -20.24 -15.19
C ALA A 138 -9.44 -19.26 -14.39
N TYR A 139 -9.19 -19.57 -13.11
CA TYR A 139 -8.36 -18.74 -12.23
C TYR A 139 -7.08 -19.47 -11.83
N ARG A 140 -5.98 -18.72 -11.74
CA ARG A 140 -4.68 -19.21 -11.24
C ARG A 140 -3.93 -18.14 -10.47
N LEU A 141 -2.91 -18.54 -9.72
CA LEU A 141 -1.89 -17.60 -9.27
C LEU A 141 -1.12 -17.06 -10.47
N ALA A 142 -1.09 -15.74 -10.58
CA ALA A 142 -0.49 -15.00 -11.68
C ALA A 142 0.85 -14.36 -11.27
N LEU A 143 1.75 -14.23 -12.25
CA LEU A 143 3.06 -13.59 -12.05
C LEU A 143 3.87 -14.17 -10.88
N GLN A 144 3.82 -15.50 -10.68
CA GLN A 144 4.45 -16.19 -9.55
C GLN A 144 5.97 -16.01 -9.50
N THR A 145 6.61 -15.63 -10.62
CA THR A 145 8.04 -15.31 -10.66
C THR A 145 8.42 -14.16 -9.72
N ARG A 146 7.48 -13.41 -9.16
CA ARG A 146 7.75 -12.39 -8.14
C ARG A 146 8.03 -12.98 -6.74
N GLU A 147 7.54 -14.19 -6.48
CA GLU A 147 7.46 -14.77 -5.13
C GLU A 147 8.73 -15.54 -4.74
N GLN A 148 8.92 -15.70 -3.42
CA GLN A 148 10.13 -16.29 -2.81
C GLN A 148 10.46 -17.71 -3.29
N HIS A 149 9.44 -18.52 -3.62
CA HIS A 149 9.63 -19.90 -4.08
C HIS A 149 10.29 -20.00 -5.46
N ILE A 150 10.32 -18.90 -6.23
CA ILE A 150 11.02 -18.81 -7.52
C ILE A 150 12.25 -17.89 -7.41
N ARG A 151 12.10 -16.66 -6.92
CA ARG A 151 13.17 -15.63 -6.95
C ARG A 151 14.02 -15.55 -5.68
N ARG A 152 13.65 -16.25 -4.60
CA ARG A 152 14.40 -16.28 -3.32
C ARG A 152 14.74 -14.88 -2.82
N ASP A 153 16.02 -14.56 -2.68
CA ASP A 153 16.56 -13.27 -2.28
C ASP A 153 16.15 -12.11 -3.20
N LYS A 154 15.84 -12.40 -4.48
CA LYS A 154 15.39 -11.40 -5.46
C LYS A 154 13.88 -11.28 -5.58
N ALA A 155 13.13 -11.93 -4.69
CA ALA A 155 11.67 -11.82 -4.65
C ALA A 155 11.24 -10.42 -4.22
N THR A 156 10.00 -10.05 -4.53
CA THR A 156 9.45 -8.74 -4.14
C THR A 156 9.16 -8.63 -2.65
N SER A 157 9.08 -9.76 -1.95
CA SER A 157 8.89 -9.86 -0.50
C SER A 157 9.25 -11.27 -0.03
N ASN A 158 9.52 -11.43 1.27
CA ASN A 158 9.70 -12.70 1.94
C ASN A 158 8.37 -13.42 2.30
N ILE A 159 7.22 -12.78 2.07
CA ILE A 159 5.90 -13.33 2.43
C ILE A 159 5.63 -14.68 1.77
N CYS A 160 5.10 -15.63 2.55
CA CYS A 160 4.67 -16.95 2.07
C CYS A 160 3.25 -17.26 2.56
N THR A 161 3.05 -17.65 3.82
CA THR A 161 1.71 -17.65 4.42
C THR A 161 1.22 -16.20 4.55
N ALA A 162 -0.04 -15.92 4.20
CA ALA A 162 -0.56 -14.57 4.14
C ALA A 162 -2.00 -14.49 4.68
N GLN A 163 -2.43 -13.27 5.01
CA GLN A 163 -3.81 -12.84 5.18
C GLN A 163 -3.93 -11.45 4.55
#